data_AF-A0A2H9PKG8-F1
#
_entry.id   AF-A0A2H9PKG8-F1
#
_cell.length_a   1.000
_cell.length_b   1.000
_cell.length_c   1.000
_cell.angle_alpha   90.00
_cell.angle_beta   90.00
_cell.angle_gamma   90.00
#
_symmetry.space_group_name_H-M   'P 1'
#
loop_
_entity.id
_entity.type
_entity.pdbx_description
1 polymer ?
#
loop_
_entity_poly.entity_id
_entity_poly.type
_entity_poly.pdbx_seq_one_letter_code
_entity_poly.pdbx_strand_id
1 'polypeptide(L)'
;MGKKGQITAILIVGIVIVLGSSLVLFSKSKAQQPQLRIEEAPTASDPISGLVQSCLATTTTKGLKLIGLQGGYAYPDERGIAPGAHPTEGNAILFPDDTGWPIASWWYLSSPDDCATDCQFSSERPGMDVVAEELERYIVRELRQCLNVAVVPEWDITYGDPIPAAQFVGDGVSVQLSMPVTAQRSGERLELSRFYATLPTMLPRMYALATELTNWEANNSFLELHTQNLIGTYSGGALPPISDVSFSLDQGRYWIAQNARATLQDALQSYVPGIRLEDAANFKPVISANPVAQGFYDQMVFSRSGLSTPHQDIASHFSYLGWQPYFSLNSGQQVIGPESSNVLMGILSLVIKRYAASYDLSYPVVVRLSSGGEELLFALEVNIRQNEPLSPGALILPQGQRQSSTMFSPQGAKANVTVVAVDDVGQPVSATVGFASGREFGIIGETARYPVVLAFPAGAAGRAVFTAQQHLTVSVPLAISGVHDEKVLQVVMPKLRTPSVRVEK
;
A
#
# COMPACT_ATOMS: atom_id res chain seq x y z
N MET A 1 -73.84 -2.41 -4.02
CA MET A 1 -72.64 -3.00 -4.67
C MET A 1 -71.43 -2.17 -4.26
N GLY A 2 -70.56 -2.74 -3.43
CA GLY A 2 -69.69 -2.00 -2.52
C GLY A 2 -68.32 -1.63 -3.10
N LYS A 3 -67.83 -0.46 -2.70
CA LYS A 3 -66.53 0.16 -3.03
C LYS A 3 -65.29 -0.73 -2.83
N LYS A 4 -65.43 -1.91 -2.21
CA LYS A 4 -64.37 -2.91 -2.03
C LYS A 4 -64.11 -3.76 -3.28
N GLY A 5 -65.11 -3.98 -4.16
CA GLY A 5 -64.93 -4.76 -5.40
C GLY A 5 -64.19 -4.01 -6.51
N GLN A 6 -64.31 -2.67 -6.53
CA GLN A 6 -63.59 -1.82 -7.50
C GLN A 6 -62.07 -1.80 -7.26
N ILE A 7 -61.63 -1.82 -5.99
CA ILE A 7 -60.21 -1.78 -5.66
C ILE A 7 -59.53 -3.09 -6.10
N THR A 8 -60.18 -4.24 -5.91
CA THR A 8 -59.64 -5.53 -6.36
C THR A 8 -59.58 -5.62 -7.89
N ALA A 9 -60.57 -5.07 -8.59
CA ALA A 9 -60.58 -5.04 -10.05
C ALA A 9 -59.43 -4.18 -10.62
N ILE A 10 -59.17 -3.01 -10.03
CA ILE A 10 -58.07 -2.13 -10.45
C ILE A 10 -56.70 -2.79 -10.19
N LEU A 11 -56.53 -3.48 -9.06
CA LEU A 11 -55.30 -4.20 -8.74
C LEU A 11 -55.02 -5.32 -9.75
N ILE A 12 -56.04 -6.13 -10.08
CA ILE A 12 -55.90 -7.23 -11.04
C ILE A 12 -55.58 -6.69 -12.44
N VAL A 13 -56.26 -5.63 -12.88
CA VAL A 13 -55.98 -5.00 -14.18
C VAL A 13 -54.57 -4.41 -14.22
N GLY A 14 -54.10 -3.78 -13.14
CA GLY A 14 -52.74 -3.27 -13.05
C GLY A 14 -51.68 -4.36 -13.17
N ILE A 15 -51.86 -5.49 -12.48
CA ILE A 15 -50.94 -6.65 -12.58
C ILE A 15 -50.93 -7.23 -14.00
N VAL A 16 -52.10 -7.35 -14.64
CA VAL A 16 -52.19 -7.85 -16.03
C VAL A 16 -51.48 -6.91 -17.01
N ILE A 17 -51.61 -5.59 -16.83
CA ILE A 17 -50.91 -4.60 -17.66
C ILE A 17 -49.40 -4.67 -17.44
N VAL A 18 -48.93 -4.77 -16.20
CA VAL A 18 -47.50 -4.84 -15.87
C VAL A 18 -46.88 -6.14 -16.40
N LEU A 19 -47.55 -7.29 -16.23
CA LEU A 19 -47.07 -8.57 -16.76
C LEU A 19 -47.11 -8.60 -18.29
N GLY A 20 -48.17 -8.06 -18.90
CA GLY A 20 -48.31 -7.98 -20.35
C GLY A 20 -47.24 -7.09 -21.00
N SER A 21 -47.01 -5.90 -20.42
CA SER A 21 -45.99 -4.98 -20.92
C SER A 21 -44.57 -5.50 -20.70
N SER A 22 -44.30 -6.14 -19.55
CA SER A 22 -43.02 -6.82 -19.29
C SER A 22 -42.75 -7.95 -20.27
N LEU A 23 -43.77 -8.74 -20.63
CA LEU A 23 -43.67 -9.82 -21.60
C LEU A 23 -43.38 -9.29 -23.02
N VAL A 24 -44.03 -8.18 -23.43
CA VAL A 24 -43.80 -7.53 -24.73
C VAL A 24 -42.41 -6.91 -24.80
N LEU A 25 -41.92 -6.29 -23.73
CA LEU A 25 -40.56 -5.75 -23.65
C LEU A 25 -39.52 -6.88 -23.66
N PHE A 26 -39.76 -7.97 -22.96
CA PHE A 26 -38.88 -9.14 -22.94
C PHE A 26 -38.80 -9.83 -24.32
N SER A 27 -39.94 -9.95 -25.02
CA SER A 27 -39.97 -10.53 -26.37
C SER A 27 -39.38 -9.61 -27.44
N LYS A 28 -39.46 -8.28 -27.29
CA LYS A 28 -38.70 -7.35 -28.14
C LYS A 28 -37.19 -7.36 -27.83
N SER A 29 -36.79 -7.55 -26.57
CA SER A 29 -35.36 -7.66 -26.22
C SER A 29 -34.68 -8.89 -26.83
N LYS A 30 -35.43 -9.99 -27.06
CA LYS A 30 -34.93 -11.17 -27.79
C LYS A 30 -34.89 -10.99 -29.31
N ALA A 31 -35.68 -10.08 -29.89
CA ALA A 31 -35.73 -9.83 -31.33
C ALA A 31 -34.69 -8.81 -31.83
N GLN A 32 -33.97 -8.16 -30.91
CA GLN A 32 -32.88 -7.22 -31.18
C GLN A 32 -31.52 -7.70 -30.69
N GLN A 33 -31.36 -9.01 -30.44
CA GLN A 33 -30.05 -9.59 -30.66
C GLN A 33 -29.85 -9.64 -32.18
N PRO A 34 -28.79 -9.02 -32.74
CA PRO A 34 -28.48 -9.22 -34.13
C PRO A 34 -28.31 -10.73 -34.31
N GLN A 35 -29.28 -11.36 -34.95
CA GLN A 35 -29.11 -12.72 -35.43
C GLN A 35 -27.93 -12.64 -36.37
N LEU A 36 -26.79 -13.15 -35.90
CA LEU A 36 -25.59 -13.37 -36.68
C LEU A 36 -26.05 -14.08 -37.95
N ARG A 37 -26.18 -13.32 -39.03
CA ARG A 37 -26.44 -13.85 -40.35
C ARG A 37 -25.16 -14.58 -40.68
N ILE A 38 -25.17 -15.89 -40.44
CA ILE A 38 -24.16 -16.84 -40.91
C ILE A 38 -24.29 -16.83 -42.43
N GLU A 39 -23.70 -15.82 -43.03
CA GLU A 39 -23.23 -15.88 -44.40
C GLU A 39 -22.22 -17.03 -44.41
N GLU A 40 -22.43 -18.03 -45.28
CA GLU A 40 -21.65 -19.27 -45.34
C GLU A 40 -20.17 -18.95 -45.15
N ALA A 41 -19.62 -19.42 -44.02
CA ALA A 41 -18.22 -19.24 -43.72
C ALA A 41 -17.42 -19.76 -44.92
N PRO A 42 -16.40 -19.02 -45.40
CA PRO A 42 -15.53 -19.52 -46.44
C PRO A 42 -15.02 -20.88 -45.98
N THR A 43 -15.21 -21.92 -46.79
CA THR A 43 -14.76 -23.27 -46.45
C THR A 43 -13.31 -23.21 -45.99
N ALA A 44 -13.05 -23.74 -44.79
CA ALA A 44 -11.75 -23.71 -44.09
C ALA A 44 -10.58 -24.38 -44.86
N SER A 45 -10.79 -24.74 -46.13
CA SER A 45 -9.83 -25.28 -47.08
C SER A 45 -9.11 -24.20 -47.92
N ASP A 46 -9.45 -22.91 -47.76
CA ASP A 46 -8.77 -21.83 -48.48
C ASP A 46 -7.49 -21.37 -47.74
N PRO A 47 -6.29 -21.45 -48.38
CA PRO A 47 -5.02 -21.11 -47.73
C PRO A 47 -4.94 -19.64 -47.29
N ILE A 48 -5.64 -18.71 -47.96
CA ILE A 48 -5.66 -17.29 -47.60
C ILE A 48 -6.51 -17.07 -46.36
N SER A 49 -7.67 -17.75 -46.28
CA SER A 49 -8.51 -17.71 -45.08
C SER A 49 -7.76 -18.23 -43.86
N GLY A 50 -7.05 -19.36 -44.02
CA GLY A 50 -6.20 -19.94 -42.98
C GLY A 50 -5.09 -18.99 -42.52
N LEU A 51 -4.43 -18.30 -43.45
CA LEU A 51 -3.41 -17.29 -43.14
C LEU A 51 -3.99 -16.14 -42.29
N VAL A 52 -5.11 -15.55 -42.71
CA VAL A 52 -5.73 -14.42 -41.99
C VAL A 52 -6.24 -14.86 -40.62
N GLN A 53 -6.88 -16.03 -40.51
CA GLN A 53 -7.38 -16.54 -39.23
C GLN A 53 -6.25 -16.89 -38.25
N SER A 54 -5.18 -17.53 -38.73
CA SER A 54 -4.01 -17.82 -37.90
C SER A 54 -3.33 -16.54 -37.42
N CYS A 55 -3.27 -15.54 -38.30
CA CYS A 55 -2.71 -14.25 -37.97
C CYS A 55 -3.57 -13.48 -36.96
N LEU A 56 -4.89 -13.51 -37.13
CA LEU A 56 -5.85 -12.96 -36.19
C LEU A 56 -5.71 -13.63 -34.82
N ALA A 57 -5.67 -14.96 -34.76
CA ALA A 57 -5.46 -15.70 -33.53
C ALA A 57 -4.15 -15.29 -32.82
N THR A 58 -3.04 -15.25 -33.56
CA THR A 58 -1.73 -14.85 -33.01
C THR A 58 -1.74 -13.41 -32.49
N THR A 59 -2.33 -12.49 -33.24
CA THR A 59 -2.41 -11.07 -32.87
C THR A 59 -3.29 -10.89 -31.63
N THR A 60 -4.43 -11.58 -31.57
CA THR A 60 -5.31 -11.60 -30.40
C THR A 60 -4.60 -12.14 -29.16
N THR A 61 -3.87 -13.26 -29.25
CA THR A 61 -3.10 -13.79 -28.12
C THR A 61 -2.05 -12.81 -27.61
N LYS A 62 -1.31 -12.14 -28.51
CA LYS A 62 -0.34 -11.10 -28.14
C LYS A 62 -1.01 -9.91 -27.45
N GLY A 63 -2.15 -9.46 -28.00
CA GLY A 63 -2.94 -8.37 -27.44
C GLY A 63 -3.45 -8.68 -26.04
N LEU A 64 -4.06 -9.86 -25.82
CA LEU A 64 -4.51 -10.31 -24.51
C LEU A 64 -3.37 -10.31 -23.48
N LYS A 65 -2.19 -10.81 -23.87
CA LYS A 65 -1.01 -10.83 -23.00
C LYS A 65 -0.57 -9.42 -22.63
N LEU A 66 -0.46 -8.52 -23.60
CA LEU A 66 -0.06 -7.13 -23.35
C LEU A 66 -1.06 -6.42 -22.42
N ILE A 67 -2.35 -6.53 -22.74
CA ILE A 67 -3.46 -5.99 -21.96
C ILE A 67 -3.43 -6.48 -20.51
N GLY A 68 -3.21 -7.78 -20.31
CA GLY A 68 -3.07 -8.36 -18.98
C GLY A 68 -1.89 -7.77 -18.20
N LEU A 69 -0.74 -7.59 -18.85
CA LEU A 69 0.47 -7.05 -18.21
C LEU A 69 0.38 -5.55 -17.89
N GLN A 70 -0.56 -4.82 -18.48
CA GLN A 70 -0.73 -3.38 -18.32
C GLN A 70 -2.04 -2.99 -17.61
N GLY A 71 -2.65 -3.91 -16.87
CA GLY A 71 -3.85 -3.62 -16.06
C GLY A 71 -5.14 -3.41 -16.84
N GLY A 72 -5.23 -3.98 -18.04
CA GLY A 72 -6.45 -3.96 -18.86
C GLY A 72 -6.39 -3.05 -20.08
N TYR A 73 -5.22 -2.50 -20.43
CA TYR A 73 -5.04 -1.59 -21.56
C TYR A 73 -3.93 -2.07 -22.49
N ALA A 74 -4.08 -1.86 -23.80
CA ALA A 74 -3.00 -2.14 -24.75
C ALA A 74 -2.05 -0.94 -24.89
N TYR A 75 -2.57 0.27 -24.68
CA TYR A 75 -1.84 1.53 -24.79
C TYR A 75 -2.28 2.48 -23.66
N PRO A 76 -1.80 2.28 -22.41
CA PRO A 76 -2.24 3.05 -21.24
C PRO A 76 -1.96 4.56 -21.37
N ASP A 77 -0.83 4.93 -21.96
CA ASP A 77 -0.38 6.30 -22.17
C ASP A 77 -1.37 7.12 -23.01
N GLU A 78 -1.97 6.52 -24.05
CA GLU A 78 -3.00 7.15 -24.87
C GLU A 78 -4.33 7.38 -24.12
N ARG A 79 -4.50 6.74 -22.97
CA ARG A 79 -5.64 6.95 -22.06
C ARG A 79 -5.31 7.94 -20.93
N GLY A 80 -4.10 8.51 -20.92
CA GLY A 80 -3.62 9.36 -19.82
C GLY A 80 -3.24 8.57 -18.57
N ILE A 81 -2.95 7.28 -18.71
CA ILE A 81 -2.49 6.41 -17.64
C ILE A 81 -0.96 6.40 -17.69
N ALA A 82 -0.33 7.10 -16.76
CA ALA A 82 1.10 7.35 -16.76
C ALA A 82 1.67 7.42 -15.33
N PRO A 83 2.94 7.04 -15.16
CA PRO A 83 3.62 7.15 -13.88
C PRO A 83 3.89 8.60 -13.50
N GLY A 84 3.89 8.86 -12.19
CA GLY A 84 4.32 10.14 -11.60
C GLY A 84 5.85 10.23 -11.47
N ALA A 85 6.32 11.36 -10.93
CA ALA A 85 7.74 11.50 -10.56
C ALA A 85 8.09 10.58 -9.39
N HIS A 86 7.16 10.44 -8.45
CA HIS A 86 7.16 9.39 -7.43
C HIS A 86 6.05 8.35 -7.68
N PRO A 87 6.19 7.10 -7.18
CA PRO A 87 5.26 6.01 -7.49
C PRO A 87 3.82 6.16 -6.97
N THR A 88 3.57 7.16 -6.12
CA THR A 88 2.25 7.53 -5.56
C THR A 88 1.70 8.83 -6.16
N GLU A 89 2.42 9.48 -7.08
CA GLU A 89 2.02 10.77 -7.67
C GLU A 89 1.38 10.63 -9.06
N GLY A 90 1.22 9.40 -9.54
CA GLY A 90 0.61 9.10 -10.84
C GLY A 90 -0.49 8.06 -10.71
N ASN A 91 -1.14 7.76 -11.84
CA ASN A 91 -2.20 6.76 -11.92
C ASN A 91 -1.71 5.43 -12.52
N ALA A 92 -0.39 5.28 -12.65
CA ALA A 92 0.28 4.05 -13.03
C ALA A 92 1.61 3.92 -12.31
N ILE A 93 2.15 2.70 -12.28
CA ILE A 93 3.51 2.41 -11.81
C ILE A 93 4.33 1.81 -12.93
N LEU A 94 5.62 2.11 -12.96
CA LEU A 94 6.54 1.45 -13.89
C LEU A 94 6.97 0.12 -13.31
N PHE A 95 6.85 -0.93 -14.11
CA PHE A 95 7.50 -2.18 -13.77
C PHE A 95 9.03 -1.98 -13.85
N PRO A 96 9.84 -2.40 -12.85
CA PRO A 96 11.27 -2.09 -12.78
C PRO A 96 12.16 -2.87 -13.75
N ASP A 97 11.59 -3.59 -14.72
CA ASP A 97 12.37 -4.28 -15.74
C ASP A 97 12.68 -3.36 -16.93
N ASP A 98 13.51 -3.86 -17.86
CA ASP A 98 13.91 -3.10 -19.06
C ASP A 98 12.73 -2.82 -20.01
N THR A 99 11.52 -3.33 -19.75
CA THR A 99 10.35 -3.08 -20.59
C THR A 99 9.75 -1.70 -20.33
N GLY A 100 9.88 -1.19 -19.09
CA GLY A 100 9.31 0.10 -18.68
C GLY A 100 7.80 0.18 -18.87
N TRP A 101 7.08 -0.95 -18.83
CA TRP A 101 5.65 -0.96 -19.07
C TRP A 101 4.87 -0.35 -17.89
N PRO A 102 3.96 0.60 -18.15
CA PRO A 102 3.09 1.13 -17.11
C PRO A 102 2.03 0.09 -16.73
N ILE A 103 1.88 -0.12 -15.43
CA ILE A 103 0.82 -0.93 -14.81
C ILE A 103 -0.20 0.03 -14.22
N ALA A 104 -1.45 -0.06 -14.68
CA ALA A 104 -2.53 0.79 -14.21
C ALA A 104 -2.81 0.60 -12.71
N SER A 105 -3.00 1.72 -12.00
CA SER A 105 -3.39 1.72 -10.59
C SER A 105 -4.90 1.59 -10.47
N TRP A 106 -5.38 0.42 -10.05
CA TRP A 106 -6.80 0.12 -9.93
C TRP A 106 -7.43 0.73 -8.68
N TRP A 107 -6.64 1.04 -7.67
CA TRP A 107 -7.06 1.81 -6.49
C TRP A 107 -5.88 2.63 -5.99
N TYR A 108 -6.01 3.96 -6.00
CA TYR A 108 -4.93 4.87 -5.62
C TYR A 108 -5.45 6.21 -5.09
N LEU A 109 -4.60 6.91 -4.34
CA LEU A 109 -4.87 8.26 -3.89
C LEU A 109 -4.62 9.23 -5.06
N SER A 110 -5.68 9.89 -5.53
CA SER A 110 -5.57 10.89 -6.60
C SER A 110 -5.27 12.30 -6.08
N SER A 111 -5.45 12.52 -4.77
CA SER A 111 -4.98 13.72 -4.08
C SER A 111 -3.50 13.61 -3.69
N PRO A 112 -2.82 14.72 -3.39
CA PRO A 112 -1.46 14.68 -2.87
C PRO A 112 -1.30 13.79 -1.64
N ASP A 113 -0.13 13.16 -1.49
CA ASP A 113 0.17 12.28 -0.36
C ASP A 113 0.02 12.98 1.01
N ASP A 114 0.28 14.27 1.11
CA ASP A 114 0.14 15.05 2.35
C ASP A 114 -1.27 15.63 2.55
N CYS A 115 -2.28 15.14 1.83
CA CYS A 115 -3.66 15.58 1.99
C CYS A 115 -4.10 15.48 3.46
N ALA A 116 -4.65 16.57 3.99
CA ALA A 116 -5.19 16.65 5.36
C ALA A 116 -6.73 16.71 5.37
N THR A 117 -7.33 17.27 4.33
CA THR A 117 -8.77 17.33 4.11
C THR A 117 -9.08 16.95 2.67
N ASP A 118 -10.27 16.38 2.45
CA ASP A 118 -10.76 16.03 1.11
C ASP A 118 -9.80 15.12 0.33
N CYS A 119 -9.19 14.14 1.02
CA CYS A 119 -8.41 13.09 0.36
C CYS A 119 -9.31 12.30 -0.59
N GLN A 120 -8.90 12.22 -1.86
CA GLN A 120 -9.67 11.61 -2.93
C GLN A 120 -8.95 10.37 -3.45
N PHE A 121 -9.75 9.34 -3.72
CA PHE A 121 -9.29 8.12 -4.36
C PHE A 121 -9.86 8.03 -5.76
N SER A 122 -9.12 7.38 -6.65
CA SER A 122 -9.52 7.11 -8.01
C SER A 122 -9.17 5.67 -8.40
N SER A 123 -9.58 5.28 -9.60
CA SER A 123 -9.39 3.94 -10.15
C SER A 123 -9.17 4.01 -11.65
N GLU A 124 -8.06 3.44 -12.12
CA GLU A 124 -7.82 3.17 -13.54
C GLU A 124 -8.24 1.75 -13.91
N ARG A 125 -9.18 1.14 -13.20
CA ARG A 125 -9.71 -0.18 -13.58
C ARG A 125 -10.68 -0.03 -14.76
N PRO A 126 -10.36 -0.50 -15.99
CA PRO A 126 -11.25 -0.39 -17.14
C PRO A 126 -12.38 -1.41 -17.04
N GLY A 127 -13.60 -1.11 -17.49
CA GLY A 127 -14.63 -2.15 -17.66
C GLY A 127 -14.23 -3.22 -18.69
N MET A 128 -14.82 -4.42 -18.62
CA MET A 128 -14.52 -5.50 -19.58
C MET A 128 -14.88 -5.16 -21.03
N ASP A 129 -15.82 -4.24 -21.23
CA ASP A 129 -16.12 -3.62 -22.53
C ASP A 129 -14.93 -2.81 -23.05
N VAL A 130 -14.32 -1.98 -22.20
CA VAL A 130 -13.10 -1.23 -22.53
C VAL A 130 -11.93 -2.18 -22.80
N VAL A 131 -11.78 -3.26 -22.04
CA VAL A 131 -10.75 -4.29 -22.30
C VAL A 131 -10.92 -4.91 -23.69
N ALA A 132 -12.16 -5.15 -24.12
CA ALA A 132 -12.45 -5.65 -25.48
C ALA A 132 -12.10 -4.61 -26.55
N GLU A 133 -12.45 -3.33 -26.34
CA GLU A 133 -12.07 -2.23 -27.24
C GLU A 133 -10.55 -2.06 -27.36
N GLU A 134 -9.80 -2.24 -26.27
CA GLU A 134 -8.33 -2.18 -26.28
C GLU A 134 -7.73 -3.35 -27.09
N LEU A 135 -8.34 -4.53 -27.01
CA LEU A 135 -7.96 -5.68 -27.84
C LEU A 135 -8.25 -5.43 -29.33
N GLU A 136 -9.42 -4.88 -29.65
CA GLU A 136 -9.78 -4.46 -31.01
C GLU A 136 -8.77 -3.45 -31.57
N ARG A 137 -8.43 -2.43 -30.77
CA ARG A 137 -7.43 -1.41 -31.14
C ARG A 137 -6.06 -2.03 -31.41
N TYR A 138 -5.62 -2.95 -30.56
CA TYR A 138 -4.36 -3.67 -30.74
C TYR A 138 -4.38 -4.47 -32.05
N ILE A 139 -5.47 -5.18 -32.34
CA ILE A 139 -5.62 -5.95 -33.58
C ILE A 139 -5.53 -5.02 -34.80
N VAL A 140 -6.20 -3.87 -34.81
CA VAL A 140 -6.13 -2.91 -35.93
C VAL A 140 -4.68 -2.49 -36.23
N ARG A 141 -3.88 -2.25 -35.18
CA ARG A 141 -2.50 -1.75 -35.32
C ARG A 141 -1.52 -2.85 -35.73
N GLU A 142 -1.66 -4.04 -35.17
CA GLU A 142 -0.63 -5.07 -35.25
C GLU A 142 -0.94 -6.17 -36.27
N LEU A 143 -2.20 -6.38 -36.67
CA LEU A 143 -2.60 -7.48 -37.56
C LEU A 143 -1.83 -7.45 -38.88
N ARG A 144 -1.64 -6.27 -39.47
CA ARG A 144 -0.95 -6.12 -40.76
C ARG A 144 0.50 -6.59 -40.75
N GLN A 145 1.20 -6.47 -39.62
CA GLN A 145 2.59 -6.92 -39.50
C GLN A 145 2.71 -8.44 -39.58
N CYS A 146 1.63 -9.14 -39.28
CA CYS A 146 1.57 -10.58 -39.26
C CYS A 146 1.05 -11.19 -40.58
N LEU A 147 0.39 -10.39 -41.44
CA LEU A 147 -0.07 -10.79 -42.78
C LEU A 147 1.10 -10.86 -43.77
N ASN A 148 1.93 -11.90 -43.63
CA ASN A 148 3.07 -12.11 -44.52
C ASN A 148 2.66 -12.87 -45.80
N VAL A 149 2.59 -12.16 -46.92
CA VAL A 149 2.28 -12.72 -48.25
C VAL A 149 3.30 -13.73 -48.76
N ALA A 150 4.51 -13.80 -48.20
CA ALA A 150 5.53 -14.78 -48.59
C ALA A 150 5.12 -16.24 -48.31
N VAL A 151 4.07 -16.47 -47.50
CA VAL A 151 3.53 -17.80 -47.19
C VAL A 151 2.72 -18.39 -48.36
N VAL A 152 2.24 -17.54 -49.27
CA VAL A 152 1.41 -17.91 -50.43
C VAL A 152 1.91 -17.17 -51.68
N PRO A 153 3.15 -17.43 -52.12
CA PRO A 153 3.83 -16.64 -53.15
C PRO A 153 3.13 -16.68 -54.51
N GLU A 154 2.27 -17.67 -54.75
CA GLU A 154 1.48 -17.81 -55.97
C GLU A 154 0.23 -16.91 -56.04
N TRP A 155 -0.10 -16.18 -54.97
CA TRP A 155 -1.25 -15.28 -54.91
C TRP A 155 -0.83 -13.82 -54.81
N ASP A 156 -1.43 -12.96 -55.63
CA ASP A 156 -1.38 -11.51 -55.44
C ASP A 156 -2.52 -11.09 -54.52
N ILE A 157 -2.20 -10.63 -53.30
CA ILE A 157 -3.18 -10.39 -52.24
C ILE A 157 -3.21 -8.92 -51.86
N THR A 158 -4.41 -8.34 -51.89
CA THR A 158 -4.68 -6.99 -51.39
C THR A 158 -5.58 -7.07 -50.16
N TYR A 159 -5.16 -6.40 -49.09
CA TYR A 159 -5.90 -6.30 -47.83
C TYR A 159 -6.53 -4.92 -47.68
N GLY A 160 -7.81 -4.89 -47.31
CA GLY A 160 -8.51 -3.69 -46.87
C GLY A 160 -8.21 -3.32 -45.42
N ASP A 161 -8.98 -2.39 -44.88
CA ASP A 161 -8.86 -1.99 -43.48
C ASP A 161 -9.55 -3.01 -42.55
N PRO A 162 -8.90 -3.43 -41.45
CA PRO A 162 -9.47 -4.37 -40.50
C PRO A 162 -10.48 -3.68 -39.57
N ILE A 163 -11.64 -4.31 -39.38
CA ILE A 163 -12.66 -3.91 -38.40
C ILE A 163 -12.91 -5.10 -37.48
N PRO A 164 -12.18 -5.23 -36.37
CA PRO A 164 -12.40 -6.28 -35.39
C PRO A 164 -13.58 -5.95 -34.47
N ALA A 165 -14.24 -6.98 -33.96
CA ALA A 165 -15.23 -6.94 -32.90
C ALA A 165 -14.92 -8.09 -31.93
N ALA A 166 -14.52 -7.77 -30.70
CA ALA A 166 -14.14 -8.72 -29.67
C ALA A 166 -15.23 -8.86 -28.62
N GLN A 167 -15.48 -10.09 -28.18
CA GLN A 167 -16.43 -10.37 -27.11
C GLN A 167 -15.89 -11.48 -26.20
N PHE A 168 -15.83 -11.19 -24.90
CA PHE A 168 -15.51 -12.19 -23.89
C PHE A 168 -16.77 -13.00 -23.53
N VAL A 169 -16.66 -14.33 -23.57
CA VAL A 169 -17.75 -15.26 -23.28
C VAL A 169 -17.19 -16.44 -22.49
N GLY A 170 -17.57 -16.55 -21.21
CA GLY A 170 -16.99 -17.56 -20.31
C GLY A 170 -15.48 -17.36 -20.16
N ASP A 171 -14.71 -18.45 -20.18
CA ASP A 171 -13.24 -18.43 -20.17
C ASP A 171 -12.67 -18.41 -21.60
N GLY A 172 -13.15 -17.47 -22.41
CA GLY A 172 -12.75 -17.35 -23.80
C GLY A 172 -13.07 -15.98 -24.38
N VAL A 173 -12.42 -15.69 -25.51
CA VAL A 173 -12.71 -14.53 -26.34
C VAL A 173 -13.05 -14.98 -27.75
N SER A 174 -14.10 -14.38 -28.30
CA SER A 174 -14.49 -14.52 -29.69
C SER A 174 -14.22 -13.20 -30.40
N VAL A 175 -13.40 -13.23 -31.45
CA VAL A 175 -13.07 -12.07 -32.28
C VAL A 175 -13.62 -12.30 -33.67
N GLN A 176 -14.49 -11.41 -34.12
CA GLN A 176 -14.97 -11.34 -35.49
C GLN A 176 -14.23 -10.24 -36.21
N LEU A 177 -13.68 -10.53 -37.38
CA LEU A 177 -12.95 -9.56 -38.18
C LEU A 177 -13.67 -9.36 -39.51
N SER A 178 -14.11 -8.12 -39.76
CA SER A 178 -14.51 -7.70 -41.10
C SER A 178 -13.34 -7.02 -41.78
N MET A 179 -12.82 -7.62 -42.85
CA MET A 179 -11.68 -7.10 -43.60
C MET A 179 -11.77 -7.61 -45.04
N PRO A 180 -11.96 -6.74 -46.05
CA PRO A 180 -11.92 -7.16 -47.45
C PRO A 180 -10.55 -7.71 -47.80
N VAL A 181 -10.50 -8.89 -48.39
CA VAL A 181 -9.29 -9.53 -48.92
C VAL A 181 -9.58 -9.97 -50.33
N THR A 182 -8.86 -9.39 -51.28
CA THR A 182 -8.92 -9.78 -52.68
C THR A 182 -7.64 -10.50 -53.02
N ALA A 183 -7.75 -11.72 -53.55
CA ALA A 183 -6.60 -12.49 -54.00
C ALA A 183 -6.77 -12.92 -55.45
N GLN A 184 -5.69 -12.85 -56.23
CA GLN A 184 -5.70 -13.21 -57.65
C GLN A 184 -4.57 -14.19 -57.98
N ARG A 185 -4.89 -15.20 -58.79
CA ARG A 185 -3.91 -16.18 -59.31
C ARG A 185 -4.38 -16.74 -60.65
N SER A 186 -3.59 -16.58 -61.71
CA SER A 186 -3.81 -17.24 -63.02
C SER A 186 -5.26 -17.15 -63.57
N GLY A 187 -5.94 -16.01 -63.36
CA GLY A 187 -7.32 -15.77 -63.79
C GLY A 187 -8.41 -16.14 -62.77
N GLU A 188 -8.04 -16.76 -61.65
CA GLU A 188 -8.89 -16.99 -60.48
C GLU A 188 -8.88 -15.73 -59.60
N ARG A 189 -10.07 -15.24 -59.21
CA ARG A 189 -10.24 -14.12 -58.27
C ARG A 189 -11.07 -14.60 -57.09
N LEU A 190 -10.51 -14.44 -55.89
CA LEU A 190 -11.16 -14.74 -54.64
C LEU A 190 -11.42 -13.44 -53.87
N GLU A 191 -12.61 -13.33 -53.29
CA GLU A 191 -12.98 -12.22 -52.41
C GLU A 191 -13.50 -12.78 -51.08
N LEU A 192 -12.77 -12.48 -50.01
CA LEU A 192 -13.11 -12.83 -48.64
C LEU A 192 -13.33 -11.55 -47.84
N SER A 193 -14.22 -11.55 -46.86
CA SER A 193 -14.53 -10.33 -46.10
C SER A 193 -14.74 -10.55 -44.61
N ARG A 194 -14.88 -11.80 -44.17
CA ARG A 194 -15.18 -12.16 -42.77
C ARG A 194 -14.26 -13.27 -42.30
N PHE A 195 -13.66 -13.04 -41.15
CA PHE A 195 -12.80 -13.99 -40.46
C PHE A 195 -13.20 -14.06 -39.00
N TYR A 196 -12.86 -15.14 -38.33
CA TYR A 196 -13.15 -15.32 -36.91
C TYR A 196 -11.98 -16.02 -36.23
N ALA A 197 -11.79 -15.70 -34.96
CA ALA A 197 -10.88 -16.42 -34.08
C ALA A 197 -11.57 -16.57 -32.71
N THR A 198 -11.63 -17.80 -32.20
CA THR A 198 -12.10 -18.09 -30.85
C THR A 198 -10.95 -18.68 -30.08
N LEU A 199 -10.57 -18.02 -28.99
CA LEU A 199 -9.43 -18.43 -28.17
C LEU A 199 -9.88 -18.69 -26.75
N PRO A 200 -9.45 -19.79 -26.12
CA PRO A 200 -9.58 -19.93 -24.67
C PRO A 200 -8.72 -18.87 -23.98
N THR A 201 -9.23 -18.27 -22.91
CA THR A 201 -8.47 -17.33 -22.08
C THR A 201 -9.02 -17.26 -20.67
N MET A 202 -8.13 -17.20 -19.69
CA MET A 202 -8.47 -17.06 -18.27
C MET A 202 -8.64 -15.60 -17.86
N LEU A 203 -8.34 -14.65 -18.76
CA LEU A 203 -8.41 -13.21 -18.48
C LEU A 203 -9.75 -12.76 -17.89
N PRO A 204 -10.94 -13.18 -18.38
CA PRO A 204 -12.22 -12.75 -17.77
C PRO A 204 -12.34 -13.14 -16.30
N ARG A 205 -11.88 -14.35 -15.94
CA ARG A 205 -11.96 -14.86 -14.57
C ARG A 205 -10.91 -14.20 -13.67
N MET A 206 -9.67 -14.04 -14.15
CA MET A 206 -8.63 -13.28 -13.44
C MET A 206 -9.07 -11.83 -13.22
N TYR A 207 -9.70 -11.21 -14.22
CA TYR A 207 -10.21 -9.84 -14.13
C TYR A 207 -11.34 -9.73 -13.09
N ALA A 208 -12.26 -10.70 -13.05
CA ALA A 208 -13.31 -10.74 -12.03
C ALA A 208 -12.72 -10.86 -10.61
N LEU A 209 -11.75 -11.74 -10.41
CA LEU A 209 -11.04 -11.88 -9.13
C LEU A 209 -10.29 -10.59 -8.77
N ALA A 210 -9.55 -9.98 -9.70
CA ALA A 210 -8.87 -8.71 -9.51
C ALA A 210 -9.84 -7.59 -9.10
N THR A 211 -11.03 -7.59 -9.70
CA THR A 211 -12.11 -6.64 -9.39
C THR A 211 -12.58 -6.82 -7.94
N GLU A 212 -12.81 -8.07 -7.51
CA GLU A 212 -13.19 -8.39 -6.13
C GLU A 212 -12.09 -7.98 -5.14
N LEU A 213 -10.82 -8.30 -5.42
CA LEU A 213 -9.68 -7.92 -4.57
C LEU A 213 -9.54 -6.40 -4.44
N THR A 214 -9.69 -5.66 -5.54
CA THR A 214 -9.63 -4.20 -5.54
C THR A 214 -10.78 -3.58 -4.74
N ASN A 215 -12.00 -4.10 -4.94
CA ASN A 215 -13.16 -3.63 -4.18
C ASN A 215 -13.01 -3.98 -2.69
N TRP A 216 -12.42 -5.12 -2.38
CA TRP A 216 -12.16 -5.49 -1.00
C TRP A 216 -11.14 -4.55 -0.36
N GLU A 217 -10.05 -4.24 -1.05
CA GLU A 217 -9.06 -3.26 -0.57
C GLU A 217 -9.71 -1.91 -0.29
N ALA A 218 -10.46 -1.38 -1.26
CA ALA A 218 -11.14 -0.09 -1.11
C ALA A 218 -12.12 -0.03 0.09
N ASN A 219 -12.68 -1.18 0.50
CA ASN A 219 -13.67 -1.27 1.57
C ASN A 219 -13.10 -1.69 2.93
N ASN A 220 -11.95 -2.33 2.97
CA ASN A 220 -11.41 -2.97 4.18
C ASN A 220 -9.96 -2.61 4.50
N SER A 221 -9.25 -1.93 3.58
CA SER A 221 -7.88 -1.47 3.77
C SER A 221 -6.94 -2.56 4.27
N PHE A 222 -6.97 -3.73 3.63
CA PHE A 222 -6.29 -4.90 4.18
C PHE A 222 -4.78 -4.78 4.03
N LEU A 223 -4.30 -4.10 2.98
CA LEU A 223 -2.87 -3.83 2.83
C LEU A 223 -2.40 -2.81 3.88
N GLU A 224 -3.18 -1.79 4.21
CA GLU A 224 -2.86 -0.86 5.31
C GLU A 224 -2.80 -1.58 6.64
N LEU A 225 -3.78 -2.42 6.96
CA LEU A 225 -3.80 -3.20 8.19
C LEU A 225 -2.58 -4.12 8.29
N HIS A 226 -2.19 -4.77 7.18
CA HIS A 226 -0.97 -5.57 7.14
C HIS A 226 0.27 -4.72 7.42
N THR A 227 0.33 -3.53 6.85
CA THR A 227 1.43 -2.58 7.06
C THR A 227 1.51 -2.07 8.49
N GLN A 228 0.36 -1.81 9.11
CA GLN A 228 0.30 -1.44 10.54
C GLN A 228 0.80 -2.57 11.42
N ASN A 229 0.49 -3.83 11.08
CA ASN A 229 1.05 -4.99 11.78
C ASN A 229 2.57 -5.08 11.60
N LEU A 230 3.10 -4.74 10.41
CA LEU A 230 4.55 -4.63 10.21
C LEU A 230 5.16 -3.52 11.06
N ILE A 231 4.56 -2.32 11.09
CA ILE A 231 5.00 -1.23 11.95
C ILE A 231 4.99 -1.69 13.42
N GLY A 232 3.91 -2.32 13.86
CA GLY A 232 3.79 -2.89 15.21
C GLY A 232 4.85 -3.95 15.53
N THR A 233 5.23 -4.79 14.56
CA THR A 233 6.25 -5.83 14.74
C THR A 233 7.64 -5.23 14.96
N TYR A 234 7.98 -4.14 14.27
CA TYR A 234 9.28 -3.47 14.39
C TYR A 234 9.29 -2.32 15.42
N SER A 235 8.12 -1.97 15.96
CA SER A 235 7.85 -0.91 16.93
C SER A 235 8.68 -1.07 18.20
N GLY A 236 9.23 0.04 18.72
CA GLY A 236 10.05 0.05 19.92
C GLY A 236 11.44 -0.56 19.73
N GLY A 237 11.69 -1.21 18.60
CA GLY A 237 12.97 -1.72 18.12
C GLY A 237 13.58 -0.76 17.10
N ALA A 238 13.53 -1.18 15.83
CA ALA A 238 14.05 -0.43 14.68
C ALA A 238 13.13 0.70 14.22
N LEU A 239 11.83 0.63 14.55
CA LEU A 239 10.86 1.68 14.28
C LEU A 239 10.42 2.39 15.57
N PRO A 240 10.20 3.73 15.54
CA PRO A 240 9.64 4.44 16.69
C PRO A 240 8.22 3.95 17.03
N PRO A 241 7.89 3.74 18.31
CA PRO A 241 6.62 3.11 18.65
C PRO A 241 5.44 4.07 18.48
N ILE A 242 4.32 3.53 17.98
CA ILE A 242 3.03 4.26 17.87
C ILE A 242 2.60 4.79 19.25
N SER A 243 2.77 3.97 20.28
CA SER A 243 2.58 4.35 21.69
C SER A 243 3.41 3.42 22.56
N ASP A 244 4.25 3.97 23.44
CA ASP A 244 5.01 3.20 24.43
C ASP A 244 5.32 4.01 25.69
N VAL A 245 5.56 3.32 26.80
CA VAL A 245 5.98 3.89 28.07
C VAL A 245 7.18 3.12 28.60
N SER A 246 8.33 3.79 28.72
CA SER A 246 9.54 3.19 29.30
C SER A 246 9.87 3.78 30.66
N PHE A 247 10.35 2.93 31.57
CA PHE A 247 10.85 3.31 32.89
C PHE A 247 12.36 3.09 32.93
N SER A 248 13.15 4.12 32.62
CA SER A 248 14.62 3.99 32.59
C SER A 248 15.33 5.30 32.89
N LEU A 249 16.48 5.19 33.55
CA LEU A 249 17.36 6.30 33.89
C LEU A 249 18.31 6.70 32.74
N ASP A 250 18.10 6.23 31.51
CA ASP A 250 18.89 6.67 30.34
C ASP A 250 18.30 7.94 29.68
N GLN A 251 18.82 8.36 28.52
CA GLN A 251 18.30 9.49 27.75
C GLN A 251 17.05 9.17 26.90
N GLY A 252 16.61 7.91 26.90
CA GLY A 252 15.59 7.40 26.01
C GLY A 252 16.17 6.94 24.68
N ARG A 253 15.35 6.25 23.90
CA ARG A 253 15.69 5.85 22.54
C ARG A 253 15.25 6.94 21.58
N TYR A 254 16.08 7.17 20.57
CA TYR A 254 15.77 8.08 19.47
C TYR A 254 15.89 7.32 18.15
N TRP A 255 15.05 7.70 17.20
CA TRP A 255 15.03 7.17 15.85
C TRP A 255 15.25 8.29 14.85
N ILE A 256 15.97 7.98 13.77
CA ILE A 256 16.15 8.90 12.64
C ILE A 256 15.15 8.49 11.57
N ALA A 257 14.37 9.46 11.06
CA ALA A 257 13.30 9.20 10.10
C ALA A 257 13.79 8.49 8.83
N GLN A 258 14.99 8.84 8.34
CA GLN A 258 15.62 8.17 7.21
C GLN A 258 15.88 6.68 7.47
N ASN A 259 16.38 6.32 8.66
CA ASN A 259 16.63 4.92 9.03
C ASN A 259 15.33 4.15 9.24
N ALA A 260 14.31 4.80 9.80
CA ALA A 260 12.98 4.22 9.95
C ALA A 260 12.34 3.95 8.58
N ARG A 261 12.46 4.87 7.62
CA ARG A 261 12.02 4.67 6.23
C ARG A 261 12.71 3.47 5.59
N ALA A 262 14.04 3.38 5.69
CA ALA A 262 14.81 2.27 5.12
C ALA A 262 14.39 0.93 5.75
N THR A 263 14.25 0.88 7.07
CA THR A 263 13.76 -0.30 7.80
C THR A 263 12.39 -0.74 7.31
N LEU A 264 11.47 0.21 7.13
CA LEU A 264 10.13 -0.06 6.63
C LEU A 264 10.17 -0.57 5.18
N GLN A 265 10.95 0.07 4.32
CA GLN A 265 11.14 -0.37 2.93
C GLN A 265 11.67 -1.82 2.85
N ASP A 266 12.64 -2.18 3.69
CA ASP A 266 13.16 -3.56 3.76
C ASP A 266 12.10 -4.56 4.26
N ALA A 267 11.31 -4.15 5.26
CA ALA A 267 10.20 -4.95 5.76
C ALA A 267 9.12 -5.16 4.69
N LEU A 268 8.74 -4.10 3.95
CA LEU A 268 7.77 -4.19 2.86
C LEU A 268 8.25 -5.14 1.76
N GLN A 269 9.52 -5.05 1.34
CA GLN A 269 10.11 -5.98 0.36
C GLN A 269 10.07 -7.44 0.83
N SER A 270 10.25 -7.66 2.13
CA SER A 270 10.31 -9.00 2.71
C SER A 270 8.94 -9.62 2.94
N TYR A 271 7.95 -8.82 3.36
CA TYR A 271 6.68 -9.33 3.87
C TYR A 271 5.48 -9.13 2.94
N VAL A 272 5.47 -8.12 2.06
CA VAL A 272 4.40 -7.99 1.06
C VAL A 272 4.30 -9.24 0.17
N PRO A 273 5.39 -9.88 -0.29
CA PRO A 273 5.31 -11.16 -1.00
C PRO A 273 4.77 -12.33 -0.17
N GLY A 274 4.71 -12.20 1.16
CA GLY A 274 4.13 -13.19 2.08
C GLY A 274 2.61 -13.16 2.15
N ILE A 275 1.97 -12.10 1.63
CA ILE A 275 0.52 -11.98 1.51
C ILE A 275 0.01 -13.06 0.54
N ARG A 276 -1.01 -13.79 0.96
CA ARG A 276 -1.52 -14.96 0.25
C ARG A 276 -3.03 -14.95 0.20
N LEU A 277 -3.57 -15.34 -0.95
CA LEU A 277 -4.99 -15.62 -1.11
C LEU A 277 -5.28 -17.07 -0.73
N GLU A 278 -6.20 -17.29 0.21
CA GLU A 278 -6.74 -18.61 0.56
C GLU A 278 -7.29 -19.29 -0.70
N ASP A 279 -7.16 -20.61 -0.81
CA ASP A 279 -7.60 -21.43 -1.95
C ASP A 279 -6.97 -21.10 -3.32
N ALA A 280 -6.09 -20.11 -3.46
CA ALA A 280 -5.39 -19.83 -4.72
C ALA A 280 -4.49 -21.00 -5.15
N ALA A 281 -4.19 -21.11 -6.44
CA ALA A 281 -3.40 -22.23 -7.00
C ALA A 281 -1.99 -22.36 -6.39
N ASN A 282 -1.41 -21.25 -5.93
CA ASN A 282 -0.10 -21.19 -5.27
C ASN A 282 -0.19 -21.09 -3.74
N PHE A 283 -1.38 -21.27 -3.15
CA PHE A 283 -1.56 -21.22 -1.71
C PHE A 283 -0.78 -22.34 -1.02
N LYS A 284 0.13 -21.95 -0.12
CA LYS A 284 0.85 -22.86 0.77
C LYS A 284 0.80 -22.28 2.18
N PRO A 285 0.19 -22.96 3.16
CA PRO A 285 0.17 -22.48 4.53
C PRO A 285 1.60 -22.42 5.07
N VAL A 286 1.91 -21.38 5.84
CA VAL A 286 3.18 -21.29 6.57
C VAL A 286 2.91 -21.80 7.97
N ILE A 287 3.73 -22.75 8.40
CA ILE A 287 3.64 -23.39 9.70
C ILE A 287 4.89 -23.00 10.49
N SER A 288 4.68 -22.37 11.63
CA SER A 288 5.72 -21.98 12.58
C SER A 288 5.46 -22.63 13.93
N ALA A 289 6.52 -23.13 14.57
CA ALA A 289 6.44 -23.63 15.94
C ALA A 289 6.26 -22.49 16.97
N ASN A 290 6.53 -21.24 16.59
CA ASN A 290 6.33 -20.07 17.45
C ASN A 290 4.90 -19.52 17.23
N PRO A 291 4.02 -19.54 18.26
CA PRO A 291 2.63 -19.09 18.12
C PRO A 291 2.49 -17.62 17.72
N VAL A 292 3.42 -16.75 18.13
CA VAL A 292 3.42 -15.33 17.77
C VAL A 292 3.74 -15.18 16.28
N ALA A 293 4.76 -15.90 15.80
CA ALA A 293 5.11 -15.91 14.40
C ALA A 293 3.98 -16.53 13.55
N GLN A 294 3.33 -17.59 14.04
CA GLN A 294 2.17 -18.19 13.38
C GLN A 294 1.03 -17.17 13.25
N GLY A 295 0.64 -16.49 14.33
CA GLY A 295 -0.41 -15.47 14.27
C GLY A 295 -0.10 -14.33 13.30
N PHE A 296 1.17 -13.92 13.21
CA PHE A 296 1.62 -12.95 12.21
C PHE A 296 1.49 -13.50 10.77
N TYR A 297 1.86 -14.75 10.53
CA TYR A 297 1.69 -15.38 9.21
C TYR A 297 0.22 -15.62 8.83
N ASP A 298 -0.64 -15.91 9.80
CA ASP A 298 -2.07 -16.11 9.60
C ASP A 298 -2.77 -14.81 9.20
N GLN A 299 -2.32 -13.67 9.72
CA GLN A 299 -2.81 -12.34 9.31
C GLN A 299 -2.41 -11.94 7.88
N MET A 300 -1.45 -12.64 7.27
CA MET A 300 -1.09 -12.47 5.85
C MET A 300 -1.94 -13.33 4.92
N VAL A 301 -2.89 -14.11 5.43
CA VAL A 301 -3.81 -14.90 4.63
C VAL A 301 -5.12 -14.15 4.44
N PHE A 302 -5.41 -13.81 3.20
CA PHE A 302 -6.68 -13.26 2.79
C PHE A 302 -7.74 -14.37 2.72
N SER A 303 -8.77 -14.28 3.56
CA SER A 303 -9.83 -15.30 3.61
C SER A 303 -10.78 -15.23 2.43
N ARG A 304 -11.22 -16.39 1.96
CA ARG A 304 -12.21 -16.55 0.90
C ARG A 304 -13.60 -15.98 1.22
N SER A 305 -13.91 -15.71 2.49
CA SER A 305 -15.23 -15.26 2.92
C SER A 305 -15.75 -13.98 2.21
N GLY A 306 -14.85 -13.21 1.60
CA GLY A 306 -15.16 -12.02 0.80
C GLY A 306 -15.25 -12.20 -0.72
N LEU A 307 -14.98 -13.39 -1.27
CA LEU A 307 -14.80 -13.59 -2.70
C LEU A 307 -15.82 -14.56 -3.28
N SER A 308 -16.38 -14.19 -4.43
CA SER A 308 -17.38 -15.00 -5.14
C SER A 308 -16.79 -15.71 -6.36
N THR A 309 -15.73 -15.15 -6.94
CA THR A 309 -15.07 -15.68 -8.12
C THR A 309 -14.28 -16.96 -7.76
N PRO A 310 -14.52 -18.11 -8.42
CA PRO A 310 -13.70 -19.31 -8.25
C PRO A 310 -12.25 -19.05 -8.67
N HIS A 311 -11.28 -19.40 -7.82
CA HIS A 311 -9.86 -19.03 -8.01
C HIS A 311 -8.86 -20.14 -7.68
N GLN A 312 -9.31 -21.39 -7.59
CA GLN A 312 -8.45 -22.54 -7.26
C GLN A 312 -7.38 -22.84 -8.30
N ASP A 313 -7.60 -22.38 -9.53
CA ASP A 313 -6.71 -22.49 -10.67
C ASP A 313 -5.96 -21.18 -10.99
N ILE A 314 -6.11 -20.15 -10.15
CA ILE A 314 -5.45 -18.85 -10.29
C ILE A 314 -4.43 -18.68 -9.17
N ALA A 315 -3.17 -18.50 -9.53
CA ALA A 315 -2.13 -18.13 -8.57
C ALA A 315 -2.15 -16.60 -8.36
N SER A 316 -1.90 -16.16 -7.12
CA SER A 316 -1.86 -14.75 -6.75
C SER A 316 -0.52 -14.39 -6.12
N HIS A 317 0.05 -13.26 -6.52
CA HIS A 317 1.30 -12.76 -5.97
C HIS A 317 1.16 -11.27 -5.68
N PHE A 318 1.57 -10.86 -4.49
CA PHE A 318 1.67 -9.46 -4.08
C PHE A 318 3.14 -9.08 -4.10
N SER A 319 3.47 -7.88 -4.57
CA SER A 319 4.87 -7.48 -4.71
C SER A 319 5.06 -6.00 -4.43
N TYR A 320 6.04 -5.72 -3.58
CA TYR A 320 6.59 -4.40 -3.37
C TYR A 320 7.97 -4.35 -4.01
N LEU A 321 8.13 -3.56 -5.07
CA LEU A 321 9.31 -3.62 -5.94
C LEU A 321 10.43 -2.68 -5.50
N GLY A 322 10.43 -2.29 -4.22
CA GLY A 322 11.50 -1.49 -3.62
C GLY A 322 11.51 -0.02 -4.00
N TRP A 323 10.41 0.52 -4.53
CA TRP A 323 10.24 1.96 -4.70
C TRP A 323 10.35 2.71 -3.37
N GLN A 324 10.80 3.96 -3.41
CA GLN A 324 10.75 4.81 -2.21
C GLN A 324 9.29 5.17 -1.89
N PRO A 325 8.79 4.84 -0.69
CA PRO A 325 7.44 5.21 -0.29
C PRO A 325 7.38 6.70 0.09
N TYR A 326 6.21 7.33 -0.05
CA TYR A 326 5.92 8.53 0.72
C TYR A 326 5.96 8.16 2.21
N PHE A 327 6.74 8.87 3.01
CA PHE A 327 6.94 8.52 4.42
C PHE A 327 7.25 9.76 5.25
N SER A 328 6.38 10.01 6.23
CA SER A 328 6.50 11.10 7.20
C SER A 328 6.22 10.58 8.62
N LEU A 329 7.07 11.01 9.57
CA LEU A 329 6.89 10.73 10.99
C LEU A 329 6.60 12.04 11.72
N ASN A 330 5.61 12.04 12.61
CA ASN A 330 5.23 13.20 13.43
C ASN A 330 5.11 14.50 12.63
N SER A 331 4.52 14.45 11.43
CA SER A 331 4.42 15.59 10.51
C SER A 331 5.80 16.11 10.06
N GLY A 332 6.68 15.22 9.63
CA GLY A 332 7.95 15.54 8.97
C GLY A 332 9.18 15.67 9.89
N GLN A 333 9.09 15.24 11.14
CA GLN A 333 10.23 15.26 12.06
C GLN A 333 11.35 14.32 11.61
N GLN A 334 12.60 14.79 11.68
CA GLN A 334 13.79 13.99 11.33
C GLN A 334 14.28 13.09 12.47
N VAL A 335 14.04 13.51 13.72
CA VAL A 335 14.42 12.76 14.92
C VAL A 335 13.19 12.56 15.76
N ILE A 336 12.87 11.30 16.04
CA ILE A 336 11.74 10.88 16.87
C ILE A 336 12.27 10.41 18.20
N GLY A 337 11.68 10.91 19.29
CA GLY A 337 12.09 10.58 20.65
C GLY A 337 10.89 10.62 21.61
N PRO A 338 11.14 10.67 22.92
CA PRO A 338 10.06 10.77 23.89
C PRO A 338 9.35 12.13 23.78
N GLU A 339 8.02 12.12 23.80
CA GLU A 339 7.19 13.34 23.84
C GLU A 339 7.26 14.02 25.22
N SER A 340 7.48 13.22 26.26
CA SER A 340 7.65 13.70 27.62
C SER A 340 8.57 12.77 28.40
N SER A 341 9.29 13.38 29.35
CA SER A 341 10.07 12.64 30.33
C SER A 341 9.83 13.25 31.70
N ASN A 342 9.09 12.53 32.53
CA ASN A 342 8.71 12.98 33.87
C ASN A 342 9.42 12.14 34.92
N VAL A 343 9.89 12.79 35.98
CA VAL A 343 10.44 12.10 37.15
C VAL A 343 9.30 11.82 38.13
N LEU A 344 9.12 10.56 38.51
CA LEU A 344 8.27 10.22 39.65
C LEU A 344 9.12 10.41 40.92
N MET A 345 9.07 11.58 41.54
CA MET A 345 9.87 11.85 42.75
C MET A 345 9.28 11.15 43.99
N GLY A 346 10.12 10.33 44.65
CA GLY A 346 9.82 9.56 45.85
C GLY A 346 11.00 8.63 46.21
N ILE A 347 10.72 7.53 46.92
CA ILE A 347 11.73 6.51 47.32
C ILE A 347 12.34 5.80 46.08
N LEU A 348 11.63 5.79 44.96
CA LEU A 348 12.05 5.20 43.69
C LEU A 348 12.47 6.33 42.74
N SER A 349 13.74 6.44 42.42
CA SER A 349 14.24 7.39 41.40
C SER A 349 13.95 6.85 40.00
N LEU A 350 12.70 6.94 39.56
CA LEU A 350 12.25 6.46 38.24
C LEU A 350 11.92 7.63 37.31
N VAL A 351 12.34 7.49 36.05
CA VAL A 351 12.01 8.41 34.96
C VAL A 351 11.05 7.69 34.03
N ILE A 352 9.87 8.29 33.83
CA ILE A 352 8.84 7.80 32.93
C ILE A 352 9.01 8.55 31.61
N LYS A 353 9.28 7.82 30.53
CA LYS A 353 9.31 8.37 29.17
C LYS A 353 8.11 7.87 28.40
N ARG A 354 7.40 8.77 27.74
CA ARG A 354 6.29 8.43 26.84
C ARG A 354 6.72 8.67 25.41
N TYR A 355 6.48 7.68 24.56
CA TYR A 355 6.68 7.77 23.12
C TYR A 355 5.32 7.67 22.46
N ALA A 356 5.10 8.49 21.43
CA ALA A 356 4.00 8.27 20.52
C ALA A 356 4.34 8.84 19.15
N ALA A 357 4.59 7.93 18.21
CA ALA A 357 4.89 8.27 16.83
C ALA A 357 3.63 8.18 15.96
N SER A 358 3.44 9.16 15.07
CA SER A 358 2.46 9.11 14.00
C SER A 358 3.13 8.83 12.66
N TYR A 359 2.64 7.84 11.95
CA TYR A 359 3.11 7.44 10.63
C TYR A 359 2.12 7.91 9.57
N ASP A 360 2.63 8.65 8.58
CA ASP A 360 1.97 8.86 7.31
C ASP A 360 2.80 8.15 6.24
N LEU A 361 2.14 7.29 5.46
CA LEU A 361 2.80 6.38 4.54
C LEU A 361 1.90 6.16 3.32
N SER A 362 2.50 6.25 2.12
CA SER A 362 1.86 5.78 0.89
C SER A 362 2.83 5.03 0.01
N TYR A 363 2.37 3.91 -0.56
CA TYR A 363 3.14 3.14 -1.53
C TYR A 363 2.26 2.17 -2.33
N PRO A 364 2.60 1.91 -3.61
CA PRO A 364 1.88 0.92 -4.40
C PRO A 364 2.25 -0.51 -3.99
N VAL A 365 1.38 -1.47 -4.32
CA VAL A 365 1.60 -2.91 -4.30
C VAL A 365 1.14 -3.45 -5.65
N VAL A 366 2.01 -4.18 -6.34
CA VAL A 366 1.64 -4.87 -7.58
C VAL A 366 0.99 -6.19 -7.22
N VAL A 367 -0.21 -6.42 -7.74
CA VAL A 367 -0.89 -7.70 -7.69
C VAL A 367 -0.75 -8.37 -9.05
N ARG A 368 -0.25 -9.61 -9.04
CA ARG A 368 -0.17 -10.49 -10.21
C ARG A 368 -1.08 -11.68 -10.01
N LEU A 369 -2.03 -11.84 -10.91
CA LEU A 369 -2.81 -13.06 -11.07
C LEU A 369 -2.28 -13.82 -12.27
N SER A 370 -2.13 -15.13 -12.14
CA SER A 370 -1.61 -15.96 -13.24
C SER A 370 -2.31 -17.31 -13.32
N SER A 371 -2.68 -17.73 -14.52
CA SER A 371 -3.26 -19.05 -14.79
C SER A 371 -3.00 -19.45 -16.24
N GLY A 372 -2.64 -20.73 -16.48
CA GLY A 372 -2.47 -21.26 -17.83
C GLY A 372 -1.41 -20.55 -18.70
N GLY A 373 -0.45 -19.82 -18.10
CA GLY A 373 0.54 -19.02 -18.83
C GLY A 373 0.08 -17.60 -19.19
N GLU A 374 -1.14 -17.22 -18.81
CA GLU A 374 -1.64 -15.85 -18.87
C GLU A 374 -1.41 -15.13 -17.54
N GLU A 375 -1.25 -13.81 -17.60
CA GLU A 375 -1.03 -12.96 -16.42
C GLU A 375 -1.89 -11.70 -16.49
N LEU A 376 -2.37 -11.25 -15.34
CA LEU A 376 -3.00 -9.95 -15.14
C LEU A 376 -2.25 -9.22 -14.01
N LEU A 377 -1.73 -8.04 -14.32
CA LEU A 377 -1.02 -7.15 -13.40
C LEU A 377 -1.85 -5.90 -13.14
N PHE A 378 -1.97 -5.49 -11.90
CA PHE A 378 -2.58 -4.21 -11.51
C PHE A 378 -1.96 -3.72 -10.21
N ALA A 379 -2.03 -2.41 -9.96
CA ALA A 379 -1.51 -1.82 -8.73
C ALA A 379 -2.64 -1.41 -7.77
N LEU A 380 -2.40 -1.63 -6.47
CA LEU A 380 -3.22 -1.14 -5.37
C LEU A 380 -2.32 -0.29 -4.46
N GLU A 381 -2.73 0.93 -4.14
CA GLU A 381 -1.95 1.82 -3.31
C GLU A 381 -2.38 1.79 -1.85
N VAL A 382 -1.42 1.52 -0.99
CA VAL A 382 -1.57 1.56 0.46
C VAL A 382 -1.49 2.99 0.94
N ASN A 383 -2.44 3.43 1.75
CA ASN A 383 -2.52 4.80 2.25
C ASN A 383 -2.82 4.84 3.76
N ILE A 384 -1.82 5.20 4.57
CA ILE A 384 -1.95 5.35 6.03
C ILE A 384 -1.71 6.81 6.41
N ARG A 385 -2.59 7.37 7.24
CA ARG A 385 -2.44 8.71 7.81
C ARG A 385 -2.65 8.64 9.33
N GLN A 386 -1.72 9.19 10.09
CA GLN A 386 -1.72 9.19 11.55
C GLN A 386 -1.93 7.80 12.17
N ASN A 387 -1.29 6.76 11.60
CA ASN A 387 -1.46 5.36 12.01
C ASN A 387 -2.85 4.76 11.76
N GLU A 388 -3.68 5.39 10.93
CA GLU A 388 -4.99 4.86 10.55
C GLU A 388 -5.05 4.65 9.03
N PRO A 389 -5.76 3.63 8.54
CA PRO A 389 -6.00 3.50 7.10
C PRO A 389 -6.80 4.70 6.59
N LEU A 390 -6.38 5.26 5.46
CA LEU A 390 -7.04 6.40 4.87
C LEU A 390 -8.27 5.94 4.08
N SER A 391 -9.46 6.38 4.50
CA SER A 391 -10.71 6.14 3.79
C SER A 391 -11.13 7.37 2.96
N PRO A 392 -11.89 7.19 1.87
CA PRO A 392 -12.43 8.31 1.09
C PRO A 392 -13.23 9.29 1.95
N GLY A 393 -12.93 10.58 1.84
CA GLY A 393 -13.63 11.64 2.59
C GLY A 393 -13.31 11.69 4.08
N ALA A 394 -12.27 10.99 4.55
CA ALA A 394 -11.81 11.08 5.93
C ALA A 394 -11.34 12.51 6.25
N LEU A 395 -11.80 13.03 7.38
CA LEU A 395 -11.25 14.26 7.97
C LEU A 395 -10.06 13.88 8.85
N ILE A 396 -8.85 14.21 8.40
CA ILE A 396 -7.67 14.02 9.24
C ILE A 396 -7.60 15.22 10.18
N LEU A 397 -7.91 14.99 11.45
CA LEU A 397 -7.79 16.04 12.45
C LEU A 397 -6.32 16.48 12.53
N PRO A 398 -6.02 17.79 12.50
CA PRO A 398 -4.67 18.25 12.75
C PRO A 398 -4.28 17.79 14.15
N GLN A 399 -3.35 16.83 14.24
CA GLN A 399 -2.68 16.57 15.50
C GLN A 399 -1.92 17.86 15.80
N GLY A 400 -2.15 18.46 16.98
CA GLY A 400 -1.24 19.51 17.45
C GLY A 400 0.18 18.96 17.33
N GLN A 401 1.11 19.71 16.75
CA GLN A 401 2.45 19.21 16.43
C GLN A 401 3.02 18.47 17.65
N ARG A 402 3.11 17.13 17.54
CA ARG A 402 3.73 16.28 18.56
C ARG A 402 5.23 16.48 18.43
N GLN A 403 5.72 17.59 18.96
CA GLN A 403 7.14 17.89 18.90
C GLN A 403 7.87 16.99 19.89
N SER A 404 8.59 15.99 19.39
CA SER A 404 9.64 15.35 20.18
C SER A 404 10.62 16.43 20.67
N SER A 405 10.97 16.39 21.96
CA SER A 405 12.05 17.22 22.46
C SER A 405 13.37 16.79 21.83
N THR A 406 14.11 17.74 21.27
CA THR A 406 15.48 17.54 20.81
C THR A 406 16.52 17.92 21.88
N MET A 407 16.09 18.46 23.02
CA MET A 407 16.95 19.02 24.08
C MET A 407 17.99 18.01 24.56
N PHE A 408 17.58 16.75 24.74
CA PHE A 408 18.44 15.66 25.19
C PHE A 408 18.86 14.73 24.04
N SER A 409 18.51 15.06 22.80
CA SER A 409 18.90 14.25 21.64
C SER A 409 20.41 14.33 21.41
N PRO A 410 21.03 13.34 20.74
CA PRO A 410 22.45 13.39 20.38
C PRO A 410 22.84 14.62 19.54
N GLN A 411 21.89 15.19 18.80
CA GLN A 411 22.07 16.32 17.90
C GLN A 411 21.76 17.68 18.57
N GLY A 412 21.24 17.68 19.79
CA GLY A 412 20.95 18.89 20.56
C GLY A 412 22.23 19.64 20.92
N ALA A 413 22.17 20.97 20.92
CA ALA A 413 23.29 21.80 21.36
C ALA A 413 23.61 21.55 22.84
N LYS A 414 24.91 21.41 23.17
CA LYS A 414 25.35 21.10 24.53
C LYS A 414 26.40 22.11 25.02
N ALA A 415 26.36 22.45 26.29
CA ALA A 415 27.37 23.24 26.98
C ALA A 415 28.06 22.42 28.06
N ASN A 416 29.33 22.70 28.29
CA ASN A 416 30.14 22.00 29.29
C ASN A 416 29.93 22.63 30.67
N VAL A 417 29.48 21.82 31.63
CA VAL A 417 29.35 22.22 33.04
C VAL A 417 30.24 21.32 33.88
N THR A 418 31.12 21.92 34.66
CA THR A 418 31.93 21.19 35.65
C THR A 418 31.07 20.89 36.86
N VAL A 419 30.90 19.61 37.18
CA VAL A 419 30.01 19.13 38.23
C VAL A 419 30.78 18.46 39.35
N VAL A 420 30.37 18.79 40.57
CA VAL A 420 31.10 18.53 41.81
C VAL A 420 30.07 18.13 42.88
N ALA A 421 29.95 16.84 43.19
CA ALA A 421 29.03 16.32 44.21
C ALA A 421 29.81 15.80 45.44
N VAL A 422 29.44 16.28 46.64
CA VAL A 422 30.07 15.89 47.91
C VAL A 422 29.02 15.56 48.98
N ASP A 423 29.38 14.81 50.01
CA ASP A 423 28.52 14.54 51.17
C ASP A 423 28.57 15.69 52.21
N ASP A 424 27.88 15.51 53.33
CA ASP A 424 27.81 16.46 54.45
C ASP A 424 29.16 16.74 55.14
N VAL A 425 30.17 15.91 54.90
CA VAL A 425 31.54 16.08 55.40
C VAL A 425 32.54 16.43 54.29
N GLY A 426 32.06 16.74 53.08
CA GLY A 426 32.87 17.19 51.95
C GLY A 426 33.56 16.06 51.17
N GLN A 427 33.20 14.80 51.41
CA GLN A 427 33.74 13.66 50.66
C GLN A 427 33.03 13.53 49.31
N PRO A 428 33.73 13.25 48.20
CA PRO A 428 33.11 13.07 46.90
C PRO A 428 32.03 11.97 46.91
N VAL A 429 30.89 12.26 46.30
CA VAL A 429 29.77 11.31 46.15
C VAL A 429 29.61 10.98 44.68
N SER A 430 29.61 9.68 44.35
CA SER A 430 29.25 9.21 43.02
C SER A 430 27.73 9.29 42.85
N ALA A 431 27.28 10.38 42.26
CA ALA A 431 25.89 10.68 41.97
C ALA A 431 25.59 10.64 40.47
N THR A 432 24.43 10.10 40.13
CA THR A 432 23.79 10.27 38.82
C THR A 432 23.22 11.68 38.74
N VAL A 433 23.53 12.38 37.65
CA VAL A 433 23.15 13.78 37.40
C VAL A 433 22.12 13.81 36.28
N GLY A 434 20.94 14.33 36.57
CA GLY A 434 19.89 14.65 35.60
C GLY A 434 19.65 16.14 35.48
N PHE A 435 18.94 16.55 34.43
CA PHE A 435 18.49 17.92 34.23
C PHE A 435 17.03 17.94 33.85
N ALA A 436 16.24 18.74 34.56
CA ALA A 436 14.81 18.94 34.34
C ALA A 436 14.55 20.35 33.79
N SER A 437 13.91 20.46 32.63
CA SER A 437 13.49 21.74 32.03
C SER A 437 12.04 21.61 31.54
N GLY A 438 11.11 22.36 32.14
CA GLY A 438 9.69 22.23 31.83
C GLY A 438 9.14 20.83 32.12
N ARG A 439 8.62 20.14 31.08
CA ARG A 439 8.11 18.75 31.13
C ARG A 439 9.13 17.71 30.68
N GLU A 440 10.38 18.13 30.57
CA GLU A 440 11.45 17.29 30.04
C GLU A 440 12.49 17.01 31.12
N PHE A 441 12.99 15.79 31.12
CA PHE A 441 14.03 15.33 32.01
C PHE A 441 14.98 14.42 31.24
N GLY A 442 16.28 14.59 31.44
CA GLY A 442 17.28 13.71 30.86
C GLY A 442 18.43 13.48 31.83
N ILE A 443 18.96 12.25 31.86
CA ILE A 443 20.22 11.97 32.55
C ILE A 443 21.38 12.50 31.73
N ILE A 444 22.21 13.30 32.38
CA ILE A 444 23.35 13.99 31.80
C ILE A 444 24.62 13.15 31.96
N GLY A 445 24.81 12.51 33.12
CA GLY A 445 25.97 11.66 33.38
C GLY A 445 26.13 11.30 34.85
N GLU A 446 27.34 10.90 35.24
CA GLU A 446 27.68 10.50 36.61
C GLU A 446 28.93 11.23 37.10
N THR A 447 29.01 11.41 38.41
CA THR A 447 30.13 12.09 39.11
C THR A 447 31.17 11.09 39.65
N ALA A 448 31.35 9.95 38.97
CA ALA A 448 32.26 8.87 39.37
C ALA A 448 33.76 9.25 39.32
N ARG A 449 34.12 10.34 38.64
CA ARG A 449 35.46 10.97 38.65
C ARG A 449 35.28 12.42 39.04
N TYR A 450 36.18 12.97 39.86
CA TYR A 450 35.96 14.28 40.48
C TYR A 450 37.14 15.23 40.29
N PRO A 451 36.91 16.48 39.85
CA PRO A 451 35.68 17.00 39.24
C PRO A 451 35.39 16.35 37.86
N VAL A 452 34.14 16.37 37.40
CA VAL A 452 33.76 15.89 36.05
C VAL A 452 33.16 17.01 35.23
N VAL A 453 33.47 17.05 33.94
CA VAL A 453 32.78 17.93 32.98
C VAL A 453 31.66 17.14 32.32
N LEU A 454 30.43 17.63 32.46
CA LEU A 454 29.23 17.02 31.92
C LEU A 454 28.58 17.96 30.88
N ALA A 455 28.02 17.38 29.82
CA ALA A 455 27.44 18.11 28.70
C ALA A 455 25.93 18.30 28.88
N PHE A 456 25.52 19.48 29.33
CA PHE A 456 24.11 19.83 29.55
C PHE A 456 23.50 20.49 28.30
N PRO A 457 22.18 20.46 28.11
CA PRO A 457 21.53 21.16 27.01
C PRO A 457 21.80 22.67 27.05
N ALA A 458 22.31 23.23 25.95
CA ALA A 458 22.57 24.65 25.80
C ALA A 458 21.27 25.44 25.57
N GLY A 459 21.19 26.66 26.09
CA GLY A 459 20.02 27.54 25.93
C GLY A 459 18.81 27.15 26.80
N ALA A 460 18.99 26.23 27.77
CA ALA A 460 17.92 25.74 28.63
C ALA A 460 18.04 26.28 30.07
N ALA A 461 16.89 26.49 30.72
CA ALA A 461 16.79 26.87 32.12
C ALA A 461 15.92 25.88 32.88
N GLY A 462 16.42 25.37 34.00
CA GLY A 462 15.81 24.24 34.67
C GLY A 462 16.45 23.92 36.01
N ARG A 463 16.44 22.64 36.38
CA ARG A 463 17.02 22.13 37.62
C ARG A 463 17.92 20.94 37.34
N ALA A 464 19.16 21.00 37.80
CA ALA A 464 19.99 19.81 37.90
C ALA A 464 19.52 18.97 39.10
N VAL A 465 19.43 17.66 38.93
CA VAL A 465 18.95 16.69 39.94
C VAL A 465 20.05 15.67 40.18
N PHE A 466 20.35 15.40 41.44
CA PHE A 466 21.44 14.53 41.87
C PHE A 466 20.88 13.40 42.72
N THR A 467 21.20 12.16 42.32
CA THR A 467 20.75 10.95 43.02
C THR A 467 21.96 10.05 43.29
N ALA A 468 22.09 9.57 44.53
CA ALA A 468 23.15 8.65 44.93
C ALA A 468 22.62 7.67 45.99
N GLN A 469 23.18 6.46 46.06
CA GLN A 469 22.81 5.49 47.09
C GLN A 469 23.13 6.03 48.48
N GLN A 470 22.26 5.76 49.47
CA GLN A 470 22.43 6.17 50.87
C GLN A 470 22.51 7.69 51.09
N HIS A 471 22.14 8.52 50.11
CA HIS A 471 22.08 9.97 50.21
C HIS A 471 20.70 10.50 49.81
N LEU A 472 20.31 11.65 50.33
CA LEU A 472 19.10 12.35 49.92
C LEU A 472 19.27 12.90 48.49
N THR A 473 18.23 12.77 47.67
CA THR A 473 18.19 13.40 46.35
C THR A 473 18.21 14.92 46.50
N VAL A 474 19.09 15.59 45.74
CA VAL A 474 19.22 17.05 45.77
C VAL A 474 18.91 17.62 44.40
N SER A 475 18.24 18.77 44.36
CA SER A 475 17.95 19.46 43.12
C SER A 475 18.26 20.96 43.23
N VAL A 476 19.04 21.47 42.27
CA VAL A 476 19.52 22.86 42.24
C VAL A 476 19.12 23.52 40.92
N PRO A 477 18.69 24.80 40.94
CA PRO A 477 18.40 25.53 39.71
C PRO A 477 19.67 25.71 38.88
N LEU A 478 19.57 25.53 37.56
CA LEU A 478 20.65 25.71 36.61
C LEU A 478 20.09 26.31 35.33
N ALA A 479 20.69 27.39 34.85
CA ALA A 479 20.38 28.00 33.57
C ALA A 479 21.64 28.07 32.73
N ILE A 480 21.57 27.70 31.45
CA ILE A 480 22.70 27.67 30.52
C ILE A 480 22.34 28.54 29.33
N SER A 481 23.06 29.63 29.14
CA SER A 481 22.69 30.66 28.16
C SER A 481 23.04 30.27 26.72
N GLY A 482 24.02 29.39 26.51
CA GLY A 482 24.47 28.97 25.19
C GLY A 482 25.61 27.96 25.23
N VAL A 483 26.09 27.56 24.05
CA VAL A 483 27.07 26.47 23.84
C VAL A 483 28.44 26.75 24.46
N HIS A 484 28.78 28.03 24.64
CA HIS A 484 30.05 28.51 25.21
C HIS A 484 29.93 28.91 26.69
N ASP A 485 28.80 28.64 27.34
CA ASP A 485 28.60 28.96 28.75
C ASP A 485 29.32 27.93 29.63
N GLU A 486 30.43 28.32 30.26
CA GLU A 486 31.18 27.49 31.20
C GLU A 486 30.68 27.75 32.63
N LYS A 487 30.16 26.70 33.29
CA LYS A 487 29.69 26.78 34.67
C LYS A 487 30.30 25.72 35.56
N VAL A 488 30.44 26.05 36.84
CA VAL A 488 30.80 25.11 37.89
C VAL A 488 29.59 24.91 38.81
N LEU A 489 29.17 23.67 38.97
CA LEU A 489 28.04 23.27 39.79
C LEU A 489 28.52 22.37 40.93
N GLN A 490 28.57 22.94 42.13
CA GLN A 490 28.90 22.20 43.35
C GLN A 490 27.65 21.93 44.20
N VAL A 491 27.45 20.69 44.63
CA VAL A 491 26.28 20.28 45.41
C VAL A 491 26.68 19.42 46.60
N VAL A 492 26.00 19.63 47.73
CA VAL A 492 26.14 18.81 48.94
C VAL A 492 24.96 17.85 49.03
N MET A 493 25.22 16.54 49.13
CA MET A 493 24.25 15.46 49.20
C MET A 493 24.26 14.85 50.61
N PRO A 494 23.29 15.17 51.50
CA PRO A 494 23.29 14.64 52.86
C PRO A 494 23.02 13.13 52.90
N LYS A 495 23.67 12.40 53.82
CA LYS A 495 23.39 10.97 54.02
C LYS A 495 21.97 10.72 54.53
N LEU A 496 21.34 9.66 54.02
CA LEU A 496 20.08 9.14 54.52
C LEU A 496 20.27 8.64 55.96
N ARG A 497 19.60 9.28 56.91
CA ARG A 497 19.59 8.80 58.31
C ARG A 497 18.63 7.63 58.41
N THR A 498 19.15 6.40 58.51
CA THR A 498 18.34 5.23 58.88
C THR A 498 17.99 5.32 60.37
N PRO A 499 16.71 5.27 60.75
CA PRO A 499 16.35 5.20 62.16
C PRO A 499 16.85 3.87 62.72
N SER A 500 17.75 3.92 63.70
CA SER A 500 18.13 2.73 64.47
C SER A 500 16.95 2.33 65.35
N VAL A 501 16.22 1.28 64.96
CA VAL A 501 15.26 0.64 65.86
C VAL A 501 16.08 -0.11 66.92
N ARG A 502 16.22 0.47 68.11
CA ARG A 502 16.64 -0.30 69.28
C ARG A 502 15.48 -1.18 69.68
N VAL A 503 15.57 -2.47 69.40
CA VAL A 503 14.73 -3.48 70.06
C VAL A 503 15.30 -3.62 71.47
N GLU A 504 14.67 -2.98 72.45
CA GLU A 504 14.91 -3.30 73.85
C GLU A 504 14.45 -4.75 74.09
N LYS A 505 15.36 -5.56 74.66
CA LYS A 505 15.14 -6.97 74.98
C LYS A 505 14.37 -7.13 76.27
#